data_AF-A0A231HE20-F1
#
_entry.id   AF-A0A231HE20-F1
#
_cell.length_a   1.000
_cell.length_b   1.000
_cell.length_c   1.000
_cell.angle_alpha   90.00
_cell.angle_beta   90.00
_cell.angle_gamma   90.00
#
_symmetry.space_group_name_H-M   'P 1'
#
loop_
_entity.id
_entity.type
_entity.pdbx_description
1 polymer ?
#
loop_
_entity_poly.entity_id
_entity_poly.type
_entity_poly.pdbx_seq_one_letter_code
_entity_poly.pdbx_strand_id
1 'polypeptide(L)'
;MSDYSPIETVALADKVAELRAAWKAGQPLTGGQVFGLPALDGDVWVDTAGATVITGAAPKTITSYLSRGKPKSNPFPAPSKFLGRNYWPASALLDWAATQPADGH
;
A
#
# COMPACT_ATOMS: atom_id res chain seq x y z
N MET A 1 30.93 -2.38 22.57
CA MET A 1 30.29 -2.98 21.38
C MET A 1 28.80 -2.82 21.59
N SER A 2 28.16 -1.91 20.87
CA SER A 2 26.72 -1.65 21.06
C SER A 2 25.91 -2.82 20.51
N ASP A 3 25.14 -3.46 21.38
CA ASP A 3 24.13 -4.46 21.01
C ASP A 3 23.08 -3.83 20.09
N TYR A 4 23.20 -4.09 18.79
CA TYR A 4 22.15 -3.77 17.83
C TYR A 4 21.06 -4.83 17.98
N SER A 5 20.08 -4.55 18.84
CA SER A 5 18.86 -5.36 18.88
C SER A 5 18.05 -5.09 17.60
N PRO A 6 17.63 -6.13 16.85
CA PRO A 6 16.78 -5.93 15.68
C PRO A 6 15.51 -5.19 16.10
N ILE A 7 15.23 -4.09 15.41
CA ILE A 7 13.96 -3.36 15.51
C ILE A 7 12.85 -4.39 15.30
N GLU A 8 11.96 -4.54 16.27
CA GLU A 8 10.83 -5.47 16.21
C GLU A 8 10.19 -5.40 14.83
N THR A 9 10.32 -6.49 14.07
CA THR A 9 9.77 -6.56 12.73
C THR A 9 8.29 -6.81 12.88
N VAL A 10 7.50 -5.74 13.04
CA VAL A 10 6.04 -5.82 13.08
C VAL A 10 5.58 -6.66 11.89
N ALA A 11 4.86 -7.75 12.16
CA ALA A 11 4.43 -8.63 11.10
C ALA A 11 3.50 -7.86 10.15
N LEU A 12 3.64 -8.11 8.85
CA LEU A 12 2.85 -7.40 7.82
C LEU A 12 1.34 -7.45 8.10
N ALA A 13 0.86 -8.55 8.69
CA ALA A 13 -0.53 -8.71 9.07
C ALA A 13 -0.97 -7.69 10.15
N ASP A 14 -0.14 -7.48 11.16
CA ASP A 14 -0.43 -6.55 12.27
C ASP A 14 -0.44 -5.11 11.76
N LYS A 15 0.53 -4.74 10.92
CA LYS A 15 0.57 -3.43 10.26
C LYS A 15 -0.67 -3.19 9.39
N VAL A 16 -1.16 -4.21 8.68
CA VAL A 16 -2.40 -4.10 7.88
C VAL A 16 -3.63 -3.95 8.79
N ALA A 17 -3.69 -4.66 9.92
CA ALA A 17 -4.80 -4.56 10.85
C ALA A 17 -4.90 -3.16 11.49
N GLU A 18 -3.77 -2.60 11.92
CA GLU A 18 -3.67 -1.26 12.48
C GLU A 18 -4.09 -0.19 11.45
N LEU A 19 -3.56 -0.25 10.23
CA LEU A 19 -3.92 0.69 9.16
C LEU A 19 -5.40 0.61 8.78
N ARG A 20 -6.01 -0.59 8.79
CA ARG A 20 -7.45 -0.75 8.57
C ARG A 20 -8.29 -0.11 9.67
N ALA A 21 -7.85 -0.22 10.93
CA ALA A 21 -8.53 0.40 12.05
C ALA A 21 -8.49 1.94 11.95
N ALA A 22 -7.31 2.50 11.63
CA ALA A 22 -7.15 3.94 11.41
C ALA A 22 -8.02 4.46 10.25
N TRP A 23 -8.03 3.73 9.12
CA TRP A 23 -8.86 4.08 7.96
C TRP A 23 -10.35 4.10 8.30
N LYS A 24 -10.85 3.07 8.99
CA LYS A 24 -12.26 3.01 9.44
C LYS A 24 -12.61 4.14 10.42
N ALA A 25 -11.65 4.60 11.22
CA ALA A 25 -11.81 5.71 12.16
C ALA A 25 -11.76 7.09 11.47
N GLY A 26 -11.63 7.16 10.14
CA GLY A 26 -11.52 8.41 9.40
C GLY A 26 -10.21 9.16 9.68
N GLN A 27 -9.22 8.49 10.27
CA GLN A 27 -7.89 9.05 10.47
C GLN A 27 -7.19 9.14 9.10
N PRO A 28 -6.45 10.23 8.82
CA PRO A 28 -5.70 10.36 7.58
C PRO A 28 -4.70 9.20 7.46
N LEU A 29 -4.55 8.65 6.25
CA LEU A 29 -3.51 7.68 5.96
C LEU A 29 -2.16 8.34 6.21
N THR A 30 -1.49 7.97 7.30
CA THR A 30 -0.09 8.32 7.55
C THR A 30 0.89 7.40 6.81
N GLY A 31 0.36 6.48 6.00
CA GLY A 31 1.15 5.60 5.15
C GLY A 31 1.94 6.42 4.14
N GLY A 32 3.23 6.63 4.41
CA GLY A 32 4.10 7.35 3.49
C GLY A 32 5.02 8.39 4.09
N GLN A 33 4.94 8.71 5.38
CA GLN A 33 6.07 9.38 6.03
C GLN A 33 7.20 8.38 6.27
N VAL A 34 7.75 7.86 5.18
CA VAL A 34 9.07 7.22 5.20
C VAL A 34 10.05 8.35 5.50
N PHE A 35 10.75 8.27 6.63
CA PHE A 35 11.88 9.14 6.93
C PHE A 35 12.81 9.19 5.70
N GLY A 36 12.86 10.34 5.00
CA GLY A 36 13.72 10.54 3.83
C GLY A 36 13.05 10.65 2.46
N LEU A 37 11.72 10.52 2.35
CA LEU A 37 11.00 10.92 1.13
C LEU A 37 10.45 12.35 1.29
N PRO A 38 10.69 13.28 0.35
CA PRO A 38 10.06 14.59 0.40
C PRO A 38 8.53 14.40 0.34
N ALA A 39 7.79 15.26 1.05
CA ALA A 39 6.38 15.46 0.72
C ALA A 39 6.35 15.94 -0.74
N LEU A 40 6.01 15.05 -1.66
CA LEU A 40 5.82 15.42 -3.05
C LEU A 40 4.42 16.04 -3.11
N ASP A 41 4.39 17.36 -3.23
CA ASP A 41 3.21 18.21 -3.14
C ASP A 41 1.94 17.54 -3.69
N GLY A 42 0.99 17.24 -2.80
CA GLY A 42 -0.40 16.94 -3.14
C GLY A 42 -0.89 15.51 -2.93
N ASP A 43 -0.03 14.50 -2.76
CA ASP A 43 -0.49 13.11 -2.60
C ASP A 43 0.29 12.30 -1.55
N VAL A 44 -0.41 11.37 -0.89
CA VAL A 44 0.14 10.46 0.12
C VAL A 44 0.64 9.19 -0.56
N TRP A 45 1.89 8.81 -0.35
CA TRP A 45 2.48 7.64 -1.00
C TRP A 45 2.51 6.41 -0.09
N VAL A 46 1.80 5.35 -0.47
CA VAL A 46 1.67 4.15 0.36
C VAL A 46 2.53 2.99 -0.13
N ASP A 47 2.98 2.15 0.80
CA ASP A 47 3.60 0.85 0.50
C ASP A 47 2.55 -0.24 0.25
N THR A 48 2.98 -1.48 0.02
CA THR A 48 2.05 -2.62 -0.22
C THR A 48 1.02 -2.80 0.90
N ALA A 49 1.34 -2.47 2.16
CA ALA A 49 0.37 -2.59 3.25
C ALA A 49 -0.74 -1.54 3.09
N GLY A 50 -0.38 -0.29 2.81
CA GLY A 50 -1.38 0.75 2.53
C GLY A 50 -2.16 0.48 1.24
N ALA A 51 -1.54 -0.09 0.21
CA ALA A 51 -2.25 -0.53 -0.98
C ALA A 51 -3.29 -1.63 -0.68
N THR A 52 -2.99 -2.58 0.20
CA THR A 52 -3.96 -3.57 0.67
C THR A 52 -5.13 -2.93 1.44
N VAL A 53 -4.89 -1.86 2.19
CA VAL A 53 -5.97 -1.15 2.89
C VAL A 53 -6.87 -0.41 1.91
N ILE A 54 -6.30 0.35 0.97
CA ILE A 54 -7.05 1.15 0.00
C ILE A 54 -7.84 0.27 -0.96
N THR A 55 -7.21 -0.76 -1.51
CA THR A 55 -7.79 -1.56 -2.60
C THR A 55 -8.55 -2.79 -2.11
N GLY A 56 -8.41 -3.17 -0.84
CA GLY A 56 -8.91 -4.43 -0.28
C GLY A 56 -8.14 -5.68 -0.74
N ALA A 57 -7.25 -5.57 -1.74
CA ALA A 57 -6.53 -6.71 -2.29
C ALA A 57 -5.42 -7.19 -1.34
N ALA A 58 -5.36 -8.51 -1.11
CA ALA A 58 -4.30 -9.10 -0.30
C ALA A 58 -2.90 -8.88 -0.94
N PRO A 59 -1.81 -8.78 -0.15
CA PRO A 59 -0.46 -8.53 -0.69
C PRO A 59 -0.02 -9.54 -1.76
N LYS A 60 -0.36 -10.83 -1.59
CA LYS A 60 -0.09 -11.87 -2.60
C LYS A 60 -0.84 -11.62 -3.91
N THR A 61 -2.07 -11.14 -3.83
CA THR A 61 -2.89 -10.76 -4.99
C THR A 61 -2.26 -9.58 -5.72
N ILE A 62 -1.84 -8.54 -4.99
CA ILE A 62 -1.13 -7.39 -5.56
C ILE A 62 0.14 -7.85 -6.30
N THR A 63 0.97 -8.70 -5.69
CA THR A 63 2.16 -9.27 -6.36
C THR A 63 1.78 -10.06 -7.62
N SER A 64 0.70 -10.85 -7.57
CA SER A 64 0.21 -11.56 -8.75
C SER A 64 -0.31 -10.62 -9.83
N TYR A 65 -0.91 -9.49 -9.46
CA TYR A 65 -1.41 -8.49 -10.40
C TYR A 65 -0.28 -7.79 -11.13
N LEU A 66 0.75 -7.36 -10.38
CA LEU A 66 1.93 -6.72 -10.93
C LEU A 66 2.72 -7.64 -11.86
N SER A 67 2.88 -8.92 -11.48
CA SER A 67 3.63 -9.88 -12.29
C SER A 67 2.90 -10.33 -13.56
N ARG A 68 1.57 -10.24 -13.59
CA ARG A 68 0.74 -10.77 -14.69
C ARG A 68 -0.04 -9.70 -15.46
N GLY A 69 0.10 -8.42 -15.10
CA GLY A 69 -0.70 -7.33 -15.67
C GLY A 69 -2.20 -7.55 -15.47
N LYS A 70 -2.61 -7.91 -14.25
CA LYS A 70 -4.01 -8.21 -13.90
C LYS A 70 -4.61 -7.12 -13.02
N PRO A 71 -5.96 -7.03 -12.94
CA PRO A 71 -6.95 -7.59 -13.87
C PRO A 71 -6.74 -7.14 -15.33
N LYS A 72 -7.15 -7.95 -16.33
CA LYS A 72 -6.88 -7.61 -17.75
C LYS A 72 -7.63 -6.34 -18.21
N SER A 73 -8.84 -6.14 -17.70
CA SER A 73 -9.72 -5.02 -18.05
C SER A 73 -9.29 -3.71 -17.40
N ASN A 74 -8.69 -3.78 -16.20
CA ASN A 74 -8.20 -2.63 -15.45
C ASN A 74 -6.96 -3.04 -14.64
N PRO A 75 -5.77 -3.07 -15.26
CA PRO A 75 -4.56 -3.54 -14.61
C PRO A 75 -4.24 -2.77 -13.34
N PHE A 76 -3.72 -3.47 -12.33
CA PHE A 76 -3.29 -2.82 -11.09
C PHE A 76 -2.20 -1.78 -11.38
N PRO A 77 -2.23 -0.59 -10.74
CA PRO A 77 -1.31 0.49 -11.05
C PRO A 77 0.15 0.07 -10.86
N ALA A 78 1.03 0.50 -11.77
CA ALA A 78 2.46 0.21 -11.67
C ALA A 78 3.08 0.99 -10.50
N PRO A 79 3.88 0.36 -9.62
CA PRO A 79 4.55 1.06 -8.54
C PRO A 79 5.75 1.86 -9.03
N SER A 80 6.06 2.92 -8.28
CA SER A 80 7.44 3.42 -8.24
C SER A 80 8.26 2.57 -7.27
N LYS A 81 9.51 2.27 -7.65
CA LYS A 81 10.42 1.50 -6.83
C LYS A 81 11.41 2.41 -6.13
N PHE A 82 11.48 2.31 -4.81
CA PHE A 82 12.48 3.01 -4.01
C PHE A 82 13.09 2.05 -2.99
N LEU A 83 14.41 1.92 -3.00
CA LEU A 83 15.17 0.99 -2.14
C LEU A 83 14.61 -0.46 -2.17
N GLY A 84 14.17 -0.93 -3.34
CA GLY A 84 13.61 -2.26 -3.52
C GLY A 84 12.18 -2.44 -3.00
N ARG A 85 11.53 -1.39 -2.48
CA ARG A 85 10.13 -1.40 -2.06
C ARG A 85 9.26 -0.71 -3.10
N ASN A 86 8.02 -1.21 -3.23
CA ASN A 86 7.01 -0.65 -4.11
C ASN A 86 6.21 0.42 -3.38
N TYR A 87 6.01 1.56 -4.04
CA TYR A 87 5.22 2.67 -3.56
C TYR A 87 4.27 3.18 -4.63
N TRP A 88 3.10 3.65 -4.20
CA TRP A 88 2.07 4.22 -5.06
C TRP A 88 1.52 5.52 -4.47
N PRO A 89 1.13 6.48 -5.32
CA PRO A 89 0.25 7.56 -4.90
C PRO A 89 -1.11 6.98 -4.44
N ALA A 90 -1.63 7.46 -3.31
CA ALA A 90 -2.89 6.98 -2.75
C ALA A 90 -4.07 7.29 -3.68
N SER A 91 -4.06 8.45 -4.33
CA SER A 91 -5.08 8.82 -5.32
C SER A 91 -5.21 7.79 -6.44
N ALA A 92 -4.09 7.34 -7.01
CA ALA A 92 -4.08 6.36 -8.09
C ALA A 92 -4.68 5.00 -7.67
N LEU A 93 -4.47 4.60 -6.41
CA LEU A 93 -5.05 3.38 -5.86
C LEU A 93 -6.55 3.54 -5.55
N LEU A 94 -6.97 4.72 -5.09
CA LEU A 94 -8.37 5.06 -4.87
C LEU A 94 -9.15 5.06 -6.19
N ASP A 95 -8.60 5.69 -7.23
CA ASP A 95 -9.19 5.71 -8.58
C ASP A 95 -9.30 4.30 -9.17
N TRP A 96 -8.25 3.49 -9.01
CA TRP A 96 -8.27 2.09 -9.45
C TRP A 96 -9.32 1.27 -8.69
N ALA A 97 -9.45 1.48 -7.38
CA ALA A 97 -10.43 0.77 -6.56
C ALA A 97 -11.87 1.16 -6.93
N ALA A 98 -12.12 2.45 -7.20
CA ALA A 98 -13.42 2.95 -7.64
C ALA A 98 -13.84 2.43 -9.02
N THR A 99 -12.89 1.98 -9.84
CA THR A 99 -13.13 1.43 -11.18
C THR A 99 -13.17 -0.10 -11.20
N GLN A 100 -13.05 -0.77 -10.04
CA GLN A 100 -13.33 -2.20 -9.96
C GLN A 100 -14.85 -2.45 -10.02
N PRO A 101 -15.32 -3.42 -10.81
CA PRO A 101 -16.70 -3.86 -10.72
C PRO A 101 -16.97 -4.36 -9.30
N ALA A 102 -18.14 -4.03 -8.74
CA ALA A 102 -18.49 -4.25 -7.34
C ALA A 102 -18.54 -5.73 -6.90
N ASP A 103 -18.30 -6.69 -7.79
CA ASP A 103 -18.46 -8.11 -7.50
C ASP A 103 -17.30 -8.98 -7.99
N GLY A 104 -16.87 -9.85 -7.10
CA GLY A 104 -15.96 -10.96 -7.39
C GLY A 104 -15.32 -11.55 -6.14
N HIS A 105 -16.05 -11.68 -5.03
CA HIS A 105 -15.63 -12.50 -3.89
C HIS A 105 -16.63 -13.59 -3.59
#